data_AF-A0A7X8YXY7-F1
#
_entry.id   AF-A0A7X8YXY7-F1
#
_cell.length_a   1.000
_cell.length_b   1.000
_cell.length_c   1.000
_cell.angle_alpha   90.00
_cell.angle_beta   90.00
_cell.angle_gamma   90.00
#
_symmetry.space_group_name_H-M   'P 1'
#
loop_
_entity.id
_entity.type
_entity.pdbx_description
1 polymer ?
#
loop_
_entity_poly.entity_id
_entity_poly.type
_entity_poly.pdbx_seq_one_letter_code
_entity_poly.pdbx_strand_id
1 'polypeptide(L)'
;MEQTAGLGKQAEVWVDGRLFVVCDGISTRQKRCPPGLIESARFVYVTDEPVSWEDAARSNPSRRSSIDHVRDWCYVGYGRVESIMPVVIDFGLLKMEDANWTNDESLVGKYVRISIDRLEIVPALEQ
;
A
#
# COMPACT_ATOMS: atom_id res chain seq x y z
N MET A 1 -1.86 -1.96 -15.49
CA MET A 1 -0.80 -2.98 -15.57
C MET A 1 0.07 -2.66 -16.76
N GLU A 2 1.37 -2.48 -16.56
CA GLU A 2 2.37 -2.34 -17.64
C GLU A 2 2.93 -3.72 -17.99
N GLN A 3 3.42 -4.43 -16.98
CA GLN A 3 3.99 -5.77 -17.14
C GLN A 3 3.82 -6.62 -15.88
N THR A 4 3.85 -7.94 -16.03
CA THR A 4 3.85 -8.88 -14.90
C THR A 4 4.61 -10.18 -15.20
N ALA A 5 5.35 -10.66 -14.20
CA ALA A 5 5.94 -12.00 -14.18
C ALA A 5 4.96 -13.12 -13.78
N GLY A 6 3.74 -12.77 -13.35
CA GLY A 6 2.65 -13.67 -12.94
C GLY A 6 2.37 -13.65 -11.43
N LEU A 7 1.36 -14.42 -11.00
CA LEU A 7 0.86 -14.43 -9.62
C LEU A 7 1.99 -14.62 -8.58
N GLY A 8 2.01 -13.76 -7.56
CA GLY A 8 3.00 -13.75 -6.48
C GLY A 8 4.40 -13.31 -6.90
N LYS A 9 4.54 -12.76 -8.12
CA LYS A 9 5.79 -12.24 -8.68
C LYS A 9 5.64 -10.75 -8.98
N GLN A 10 6.73 -10.13 -9.41
CA GLN A 10 6.78 -8.70 -9.67
C GLN A 10 5.82 -8.33 -10.82
N ALA A 11 5.10 -7.23 -10.61
CA ALA A 11 4.30 -6.53 -11.59
C ALA A 11 4.60 -5.03 -11.55
N GLU A 12 4.30 -4.35 -12.64
CA GLU A 12 4.44 -2.91 -12.79
C GLU A 12 3.10 -2.27 -13.10
N VAL A 13 2.75 -1.24 -12.35
CA VAL A 13 1.44 -0.59 -12.43
C VAL A 13 1.62 0.92 -12.41
N TRP A 14 1.03 1.60 -13.39
CA TRP A 14 0.94 3.06 -13.41
C TRP A 14 -0.25 3.54 -12.59
N VAL A 15 -0.03 4.56 -11.76
CA VAL A 15 -1.05 5.32 -11.04
C VAL A 15 -0.71 6.80 -11.18
N ASP A 16 -1.60 7.59 -11.79
CA ASP A 16 -1.44 9.05 -11.99
C ASP A 16 -0.04 9.48 -12.46
N GLY A 17 0.48 8.81 -13.49
CA GLY A 17 1.79 9.13 -14.08
C GLY A 17 2.99 8.66 -13.25
N ARG A 18 2.77 7.86 -12.21
CA ARG A 18 3.82 7.22 -11.40
C ARG A 18 3.81 5.70 -11.56
N LEU A 19 4.98 5.13 -11.84
CA LEU A 19 5.17 3.69 -11.91
C LEU A 19 5.42 3.10 -10.52
N PHE A 20 4.67 2.06 -10.16
CA PHE A 20 4.87 1.24 -8.98
C PHE A 20 5.28 -0.17 -9.38
N VAL A 21 6.22 -0.73 -8.63
CA VAL A 21 6.63 -2.13 -8.69
C VAL A 21 5.95 -2.85 -7.53
N VAL A 22 5.14 -3.86 -7.80
CA VAL A 22 4.27 -4.50 -6.80
C VAL A 22 4.32 -6.01 -6.92
N CYS A 23 3.85 -6.69 -5.88
CA CYS A 23 3.50 -8.10 -5.95
C CYS A 23 2.17 -8.26 -6.71
N ASP A 24 2.18 -9.11 -7.72
CA ASP A 24 0.99 -9.43 -8.52
C ASP A 24 0.04 -10.35 -7.77
N GLY A 25 -1.04 -9.79 -7.26
CA GLY A 25 -2.20 -10.54 -6.76
C GLY A 25 -3.37 -10.61 -7.75
N ILE A 26 -3.24 -10.04 -8.95
CA ILE A 26 -4.30 -9.97 -9.96
C ILE A 26 -4.28 -11.17 -10.91
N SER A 27 -3.08 -11.60 -11.33
CA SER A 27 -2.92 -12.79 -12.15
C SER A 27 -3.40 -14.04 -11.41
N THR A 28 -3.79 -15.07 -12.16
CA THR A 28 -4.02 -16.41 -11.61
C THR A 28 -2.83 -17.32 -11.89
N ARG A 29 -2.83 -18.53 -11.30
CA ARG A 29 -1.81 -19.54 -11.61
C ARG A 29 -1.81 -19.94 -13.10
N GLN A 30 -2.95 -19.88 -13.75
CA GLN A 30 -3.13 -20.32 -15.15
C GLN A 30 -3.03 -19.16 -16.15
N LYS A 31 -3.24 -17.92 -15.72
CA LYS A 31 -3.34 -16.77 -16.63
C LYS A 31 -2.74 -15.51 -16.01
N ARG A 32 -1.79 -14.90 -16.73
CA ARG A 32 -1.25 -13.58 -16.40
C ARG A 32 -2.27 -12.48 -16.73
N CYS A 33 -2.30 -11.44 -15.91
CA CYS A 33 -2.98 -10.19 -16.21
C CYS A 33 -2.31 -9.55 -17.44
N PRO A 34 -3.04 -9.30 -18.55
CA PRO A 34 -2.46 -8.61 -19.68
C PRO A 34 -2.16 -7.13 -19.34
N PRO A 35 -1.22 -6.48 -20.04
CA PRO A 35 -1.04 -5.04 -19.96
C PRO A 35 -2.34 -4.29 -20.31
N GLY A 36 -2.56 -3.13 -19.67
CA GLY A 36 -3.73 -2.29 -19.85
C GLY A 36 -4.33 -1.76 -18.55
N LEU A 37 -5.48 -1.09 -18.67
CA LEU A 37 -6.22 -0.58 -17.52
C LEU A 37 -6.76 -1.74 -16.66
N ILE A 38 -6.63 -1.61 -15.35
CA ILE A 38 -7.25 -2.52 -14.38
C ILE A 38 -8.37 -1.73 -13.70
N GLU A 39 -9.62 -2.08 -13.99
CA GLU A 39 -10.78 -1.32 -13.51
C GLU A 39 -11.20 -1.70 -12.09
N SER A 40 -10.89 -2.93 -11.65
CA SER A 40 -11.29 -3.45 -10.34
C SER A 40 -10.10 -4.04 -9.59
N ALA A 41 -9.30 -3.15 -9.01
CA ALA A 41 -8.16 -3.51 -8.18
C ALA A 41 -7.95 -2.48 -7.08
N ARG A 42 -7.28 -2.92 -6.01
CA ARG A 42 -6.84 -2.06 -4.93
C ARG A 42 -5.40 -2.39 -4.55
N PHE A 43 -4.73 -1.42 -3.97
CA PHE A 43 -3.44 -1.65 -3.35
C PHE A 43 -3.62 -2.10 -1.90
N VAL A 44 -2.78 -3.03 -1.48
CA VAL A 44 -2.61 -3.42 -0.09
C VAL A 44 -1.12 -3.51 0.19
N TYR A 45 -0.75 -3.44 1.46
CA TYR A 45 0.63 -3.66 1.86
C TYR A 45 0.72 -4.66 2.99
N VAL A 46 1.90 -5.25 3.11
CA VAL A 46 2.30 -6.13 4.19
C VAL A 46 3.50 -5.53 4.89
N THR A 47 3.46 -5.58 6.22
CA THR A 47 4.60 -5.33 7.11
C THR A 47 4.94 -6.66 7.79
N ASP A 48 6.23 -7.02 7.83
CA ASP A 48 6.66 -8.28 8.45
C ASP A 48 6.64 -8.17 9.98
N GLU A 49 6.83 -6.96 10.52
CA GLU A 49 6.75 -6.67 11.95
C GLU A 49 5.55 -5.77 12.28
N PRO A 50 4.90 -5.97 13.45
CA PRO A 50 3.89 -5.05 13.95
C PRO A 50 4.46 -3.65 14.15
N VAL A 51 3.72 -2.63 13.74
CA VAL A 51 4.14 -1.24 13.87
C VAL A 51 3.69 -0.66 15.21
N SER A 52 4.62 -0.04 15.94
CA SER A 52 4.27 0.85 17.07
C SER A 52 3.70 2.15 16.51
N TRP A 53 2.44 2.47 16.83
CA TRP A 53 1.78 3.69 16.34
C TRP A 53 2.48 4.97 16.83
N GLU A 54 3.00 4.95 18.06
CA GLU A 54 3.78 6.06 18.61
C GLU A 54 5.05 6.29 17.80
N ASP A 55 5.81 5.23 17.51
CA ASP A 55 7.04 5.33 16.73
C ASP A 55 6.77 5.70 15.28
N ALA A 56 5.70 5.16 14.69
CA ALA A 56 5.25 5.51 13.35
C ALA A 56 4.94 7.01 13.26
N ALA A 57 4.23 7.57 14.24
CA ALA A 57 3.90 8.99 14.31
C ALA A 57 5.14 9.87 14.53
N ARG A 58 6.03 9.47 15.45
CA ARG A 58 7.30 10.15 15.70
C ARG A 58 8.22 10.16 14.48
N SER A 59 8.07 9.18 13.59
CA SER A 59 8.90 8.99 12.39
C SER A 59 8.42 9.77 11.15
N ASN A 60 7.35 10.56 11.25
CA ASN A 60 6.90 11.47 10.18
C ASN A 60 6.61 12.91 10.68
N PRO A 61 7.57 13.60 11.33
CA PRO A 61 7.34 14.93 11.90
C PRO A 61 7.10 16.00 10.83
N SER A 62 7.61 15.78 9.61
CA SER A 62 7.45 16.68 8.47
C SER A 62 6.10 16.52 7.77
N ARG A 63 5.21 15.64 8.25
CA ARG A 63 3.86 15.43 7.70
C ARG A 63 3.86 15.11 6.21
N ARG A 64 4.78 14.23 5.79
CA ARG A 64 4.89 13.80 4.40
C ARG A 64 3.71 12.90 4.03
N SER A 65 3.27 13.01 2.78
CA SER A 65 2.32 12.12 2.12
C SER A 65 2.94 11.62 0.82
N SER A 66 3.67 10.51 0.89
CA SER A 66 4.32 9.89 -0.25
C SER A 66 4.58 8.41 0.01
N ILE A 67 4.70 7.64 -1.06
CA ILE A 67 5.21 6.27 -1.01
C ILE A 67 6.58 6.30 -1.68
N ASP A 68 7.66 5.96 -1.00
CA ASP A 68 9.02 6.05 -1.54
C ASP A 68 9.53 4.64 -1.84
N HIS A 69 9.99 4.42 -3.08
CA HIS A 69 10.50 3.11 -3.49
C HIS A 69 11.83 2.82 -2.81
N VAL A 70 11.99 1.60 -2.28
CA VAL A 70 13.25 1.15 -1.67
C VAL A 70 13.95 0.16 -2.60
N ARG A 71 13.30 -0.95 -2.91
CA ARG A 71 13.77 -2.02 -3.81
C ARG A 71 12.60 -2.94 -4.13
N ASP A 72 12.60 -3.60 -5.28
CA ASP A 72 11.57 -4.58 -5.66
C ASP A 72 10.16 -4.03 -5.38
N TRP A 73 9.34 -4.72 -4.58
CA TRP A 73 8.04 -4.27 -4.09
C TRP A 73 8.07 -3.68 -2.67
N CYS A 74 9.25 -3.38 -2.14
CA CYS A 74 9.44 -2.75 -0.83
C CYS A 74 9.41 -1.22 -0.93
N TYR A 75 8.73 -0.58 0.02
CA TYR A 75 8.53 0.86 0.07
C TYR A 75 8.63 1.41 1.49
N VAL A 76 8.71 2.73 1.60
CA VAL A 76 8.37 3.46 2.82
C VAL A 76 7.17 4.33 2.53
N GLY A 77 6.06 4.10 3.23
CA GLY A 77 4.87 4.92 3.16
C GLY A 77 4.91 6.03 4.21
N TYR A 78 4.66 7.26 3.81
CA TYR A 78 4.38 8.40 4.67
C TYR A 78 2.95 8.85 4.40
N GLY A 79 2.10 8.93 5.43
CA GLY A 79 0.69 9.26 5.22
C GLY A 79 -0.02 9.75 6.47
N ARG A 80 -1.27 10.19 6.29
CA ARG A 80 -2.15 10.65 7.36
C ARG A 80 -3.17 9.56 7.70
N VAL A 81 -3.36 9.27 8.97
CA VAL A 81 -4.43 8.35 9.41
C VAL A 81 -5.78 9.03 9.25
N GLU A 82 -6.67 8.47 8.43
CA GLU A 82 -7.99 9.03 8.11
C GLU A 82 -9.09 8.46 9.03
N SER A 83 -8.99 7.18 9.38
CA SER A 83 -9.93 6.49 10.25
C SER A 83 -9.22 5.43 11.09
N ILE A 84 -9.89 5.00 12.16
CA ILE A 84 -9.57 3.77 12.90
C ILE A 84 -10.83 2.89 12.90
N MET A 85 -10.66 1.57 12.92
CA MET A 85 -11.75 0.57 12.75
C MET A 85 -12.51 0.63 11.39
N PRO A 86 -11.84 0.36 10.25
CA PRO A 86 -10.44 -0.03 10.10
C PRO A 86 -9.48 1.16 10.11
N VAL A 87 -8.20 0.87 10.33
CA VAL A 87 -7.14 1.88 10.19
C VAL A 87 -6.93 2.13 8.69
N VAL A 88 -7.21 3.34 8.24
CA VAL A 88 -6.98 3.76 6.84
C VAL A 88 -5.96 4.88 6.84
N ILE A 89 -4.93 4.73 6.00
CA ILE A 89 -3.86 5.73 5.85
C ILE A 89 -3.88 6.29 4.44
N ASP A 90 -3.92 7.61 4.34
CA ASP A 90 -3.77 8.37 3.10
C ASP A 90 -2.30 8.72 2.86
N PHE A 91 -1.67 8.02 1.91
CA PHE A 91 -0.29 8.25 1.49
C PHE A 91 -0.18 9.26 0.33
N GLY A 92 -1.24 10.02 0.05
CA GLY A 92 -1.35 10.95 -1.06
C GLY A 92 -1.89 10.27 -2.31
N LEU A 93 -1.03 9.56 -3.05
CA LEU A 93 -1.45 8.87 -4.30
C LEU A 93 -2.32 7.63 -4.04
N LEU A 94 -2.08 6.95 -2.91
CA LEU A 94 -2.79 5.73 -2.54
C LEU A 94 -3.38 5.86 -1.15
N LYS A 95 -4.61 5.38 -0.98
CA LYS A 95 -5.24 5.13 0.31
C LYS A 95 -5.28 3.63 0.55
N MET A 96 -4.76 3.18 1.68
CA MET A 96 -4.67 1.75 1.99
C MET A 96 -5.07 1.52 3.44
N GLU A 97 -5.71 0.37 3.68
CA GLU A 97 -5.96 -0.13 5.03
C GLU A 97 -4.67 -0.68 5.63
N ASP A 98 -4.41 -0.38 6.90
CA ASP A 98 -3.37 -1.02 7.70
C ASP A 98 -3.97 -2.25 8.40
N ALA A 99 -3.26 -3.38 8.34
CA ALA A 99 -3.67 -4.61 9.02
C ALA A 99 -3.52 -4.53 10.54
N ASN A 100 -2.67 -3.63 11.03
CA ASN A 100 -2.49 -3.39 12.45
C ASN A 100 -3.69 -2.61 12.99
N TRP A 101 -4.36 -3.17 14.00
CA TRP A 101 -5.56 -2.57 14.57
C TRP A 101 -5.22 -1.65 15.74
N THR A 102 -6.10 -0.70 16.02
CA THR A 102 -6.04 0.16 17.21
C THR A 102 -7.43 0.70 17.53
N ASN A 103 -7.67 0.99 18.80
CA ASN A 103 -8.84 1.72 19.30
C ASN A 103 -8.47 3.12 19.81
N ASP A 104 -7.23 3.55 19.66
CA ASP A 104 -6.78 4.89 20.05
C ASP A 104 -7.25 5.93 19.03
N GLU A 105 -8.36 6.58 19.33
CA GLU A 105 -8.94 7.66 18.51
C GLU A 105 -7.99 8.85 18.32
N SER A 106 -7.00 9.03 19.21
CA SER A 106 -6.02 10.12 19.08
C SER A 106 -5.08 9.94 17.88
N LEU A 107 -5.06 8.73 17.29
CA LEU A 107 -4.30 8.42 16.09
C LEU A 107 -4.90 9.08 14.84
N VAL A 108 -6.21 9.33 14.80
CA VAL A 108 -6.86 9.97 13.64
C VAL A 108 -6.28 11.36 13.40
N GLY A 109 -5.89 11.63 12.16
CA GLY A 109 -5.23 12.86 11.74
C GLY A 109 -3.73 12.94 12.02
N LYS A 110 -3.13 11.95 12.71
CA LYS A 110 -1.68 11.86 12.85
C LYS A 110 -1.04 11.49 11.52
N TYR A 111 0.19 11.97 11.33
CA TYR A 111 1.03 11.60 10.20
C TYR A 111 2.00 10.52 10.65
N VAL A 112 2.05 9.42 9.91
CA VAL A 112 2.81 8.22 10.26
C VAL A 112 3.78 7.85 9.15
N ARG A 113 4.84 7.12 9.51
CA ARG A 113 5.77 6.45 8.59
C ARG A 113 5.63 4.93 8.77
N ILE A 114 5.35 4.23 7.69
CA ILE A 114 5.19 2.78 7.63
C ILE A 114 6.29 2.19 6.74
N SER A 115 7.02 1.20 7.24
CA SER A 115 7.87 0.35 6.40
C SER A 115 6.99 -0.67 5.70
N ILE A 116 7.00 -0.70 4.37
CA ILE A 116 6.20 -1.62 3.56
C ILE A 116 7.15 -2.68 2.99
N ASP A 117 7.08 -3.89 3.52
CA ASP A 117 7.91 -5.01 3.07
C ASP A 117 7.42 -5.56 1.73
N ARG A 118 6.12 -5.47 1.49
CA ARG A 118 5.53 -5.86 0.20
C ARG A 118 4.29 -5.02 -0.11
N LEU A 119 4.39 -4.21 -1.16
CA LEU A 119 3.24 -3.57 -1.79
C LEU A 119 2.63 -4.54 -2.81
N GLU A 120 1.33 -4.79 -2.70
CA GLU A 120 0.61 -5.72 -3.56
C GLU A 120 -0.53 -4.99 -4.30
N ILE A 121 -0.84 -5.49 -5.48
CA ILE A 121 -2.09 -5.17 -6.17
C ILE A 121 -2.98 -6.40 -6.16
N VAL A 122 -4.20 -6.25 -5.64
CA VAL A 122 -5.17 -7.35 -5.49
C VAL A 122 -6.51 -6.97 -6.10
N PRO A 123 -7.35 -7.93 -6.52
CA PRO A 123 -8.70 -7.63 -6.99
C PRO A 123 -9.46 -6.85 -5.91
N ALA A 124 -10.21 -5.83 -6.32
CA ALA A 124 -11.19 -5.26 -5.40
C ALA A 124 -12.25 -6.35 -5.16
N LEU A 125 -12.51 -6.70 -3.90
CA LEU A 125 -13.64 -7.56 -3.59
C LEU A 125 -14.90 -6.78 -3.93
N GLU A 126 -15.81 -7.36 -4.71
CA GLU A 126 -17.17 -6.84 -4.82
C GLU A 126 -17.77 -6.86 -3.40
N GLN A 127 -18.16 -5.68 -2.89
CA GLN A 127 -18.93 -5.57 -1.64
C GLN A 127 -20.39 -5.92 -1.89
#